data_AF-A0A964LD34-F1
#
_entry.id   AF-A0A964LD34-F1
#
_cell.length_a   1.000
_cell.length_b   1.000
_cell.length_c   1.000
_cell.angle_alpha   90.00
_cell.angle_beta   90.00
_cell.angle_gamma   90.00
#
_symmetry.space_group_name_H-M   'P 1'
#
loop_
_entity.id
_entity.type
_entity.pdbx_description
1 polymer ?
#
loop_
_entity_poly.entity_id
_entity_poly.type
_entity_poly.pdbx_seq_one_letter_code
_entity_poly.pdbx_strand_id
1 'polypeptide(L)'
;MHRITGLIALLTILPLSLPAQEAKPKQDYTEFSKLLHSMLVKQLPKKVEDNSGWGQRIEVPLNLPFPRLRTIFKVGERYEAPHGAWRRFKGKIEEPSKNLKIVVKDFKQLNPTTYRVVVDADVTAAIHGEWQQWQKGILLIGAEGIADVNVTAAVVCEVGVSLDLKVFPPELKLEPKVAELGLNFVDFKVRGGPYIKGDFGDNLRNDLKDAARKMLKSQEPAIKVYANQALTQSLKEGKGDISAAAILKALPAPK
;
A
#
# COMPACT_ATOMS: atom_id res chain seq x y z
N MET A 1 9.32 24.65 70.79
CA MET A 1 9.26 24.10 69.41
C MET A 1 10.66 24.23 68.80
N HIS A 2 11.59 23.29 68.98
CA HIS A 2 11.87 22.07 68.20
C HIS A 2 12.33 22.27 66.73
N ARG A 3 13.64 22.00 66.52
CA ARG A 3 14.37 21.38 65.37
C ARG A 3 14.54 22.22 64.08
N ILE A 4 15.77 22.55 63.62
CA ILE A 4 16.88 21.75 63.04
C ILE A 4 16.58 21.20 61.63
N THR A 5 17.57 21.43 60.74
CA THR A 5 17.87 20.83 59.42
C THR A 5 17.08 21.26 58.17
N GLY A 6 17.84 21.60 57.13
CA GLY A 6 17.32 21.82 55.77
C GLY A 6 18.43 22.03 54.74
N LEU A 7 19.29 21.03 54.55
CA LEU A 7 20.18 20.90 53.38
C LEU A 7 19.75 19.61 52.69
N ILE A 8 19.22 19.70 51.46
CA ILE A 8 19.22 18.63 50.44
C ILE A 8 19.07 19.33 49.09
N ALA A 9 20.11 19.20 48.28
CA ALA A 9 20.10 19.46 46.86
C ALA A 9 19.17 18.46 46.16
N LEU A 10 18.38 18.92 45.19
CA LEU A 10 17.77 18.01 44.22
C LEU A 10 18.01 18.54 42.81
N LEU A 11 19.09 18.00 42.24
CA LEU A 11 19.46 18.03 40.84
C LEU A 11 18.36 17.29 40.05
N THR A 12 17.42 18.01 39.45
CA THR A 12 16.43 17.40 38.54
C THR A 12 17.06 17.20 37.18
N ILE A 13 17.67 16.03 37.01
CA ILE A 13 18.07 15.50 35.72
C ILE A 13 16.78 15.19 34.95
N LEU A 14 16.41 16.08 34.02
CA LEU A 14 15.45 15.79 32.97
C LEU A 14 15.94 14.58 32.17
N PRO A 15 15.14 13.53 31.96
CA PRO A 15 15.51 12.46 31.04
C PRO A 15 15.52 13.04 29.63
N LEU A 16 16.74 13.27 29.12
CA LEU A 16 17.02 13.40 27.69
C LEU A 16 16.30 12.25 26.98
N SER A 17 15.29 12.63 26.20
CA SER A 17 14.56 11.75 25.32
C SER A 17 15.54 11.22 24.29
N LEU A 18 16.09 10.02 24.53
CA LEU A 18 16.86 9.31 23.52
C LEU A 18 15.96 9.13 22.30
N PRO A 19 16.41 9.50 21.09
CA PRO A 19 15.68 9.15 19.88
C PRO A 19 15.58 7.63 19.85
N ALA A 20 14.36 7.13 19.60
CA ALA A 20 14.07 5.71 19.43
C ALA A 20 15.02 5.14 18.37
N GLN A 21 16.09 4.52 18.83
CA GLN A 21 17.07 3.85 18.00
C GLN A 21 16.35 2.63 17.42
N GLU A 22 16.11 2.63 16.11
CA GLU A 22 15.59 1.46 15.39
C GLU A 22 16.41 0.23 15.78
N ALA A 23 15.76 -0.73 16.44
CA ALA A 23 16.40 -1.96 16.85
C ALA A 23 16.91 -2.68 15.60
N LYS A 24 18.23 -2.72 15.42
CA LYS A 24 18.88 -3.54 14.39
C LYS A 24 18.38 -4.99 14.55
N PRO A 25 17.97 -5.67 13.47
CA PRO A 25 17.51 -7.05 13.56
C PRO A 25 18.63 -7.93 14.12
N LYS A 26 18.31 -8.75 15.13
CA LYS A 26 19.26 -9.62 15.86
C LYS A 26 19.80 -10.79 15.01
N GLN A 27 19.27 -10.98 13.80
CA GLN A 27 19.66 -12.02 12.83
C GLN A 27 19.70 -11.41 11.43
N ASP A 28 20.66 -11.87 10.62
CA ASP A 28 20.78 -11.48 9.22
C ASP A 28 19.79 -12.29 8.37
N TYR A 29 18.72 -11.63 7.91
CA TYR A 29 17.69 -12.22 7.05
C TYR A 29 17.85 -11.81 5.58
N THR A 30 19.05 -11.36 5.18
CA THR A 30 19.29 -10.79 3.84
C THR A 30 18.98 -11.78 2.72
N GLU A 31 19.37 -13.05 2.86
CA GLU A 31 19.12 -14.08 1.83
C GLU A 31 17.63 -14.43 1.69
N PHE A 32 16.90 -14.50 2.81
CA PHE A 32 15.45 -14.71 2.79
C PHE A 32 14.70 -13.51 2.18
N SER A 33 15.15 -12.30 2.48
CA SER A 33 14.62 -11.06 1.89
C SER A 33 14.83 -11.00 0.38
N LYS A 34 16.01 -11.40 -0.11
CA LYS A 34 16.31 -11.50 -1.56
C LYS A 34 15.41 -12.53 -2.27
N LEU A 35 15.18 -13.68 -1.63
CA LEU A 35 14.30 -14.71 -2.16
C LEU A 35 12.86 -14.21 -2.28
N LEU A 36 12.31 -13.62 -1.21
CA LEU A 36 10.97 -13.01 -1.22
C LEU A 36 10.86 -11.90 -2.27
N HIS A 37 11.87 -11.05 -2.37
CA HIS A 37 11.93 -10.00 -3.38
C HIS A 37 11.85 -10.58 -4.81
N SER A 38 12.66 -11.60 -5.13
CA SER A 38 12.65 -12.22 -6.46
C SER A 38 11.31 -12.86 -6.83
N MET A 39 10.56 -13.35 -5.84
CA MET A 39 9.23 -13.93 -6.04
C MET A 39 8.18 -12.84 -6.26
N LEU A 40 8.15 -11.83 -5.39
CA LEU A 40 7.15 -10.76 -5.43
C LEU A 40 7.29 -9.91 -6.69
N VAL A 41 8.52 -9.62 -7.14
CA VAL A 41 8.77 -8.90 -8.41
C VAL A 41 8.13 -9.62 -9.62
N LYS A 42 8.09 -10.95 -9.64
CA LYS A 42 7.48 -11.72 -10.74
C LYS A 42 5.95 -11.68 -10.70
N GLN A 43 5.37 -11.56 -9.51
CA GLN A 43 3.92 -11.62 -9.30
C GLN A 43 3.25 -10.23 -9.28
N LEU A 44 4.01 -9.15 -9.06
CA LEU A 44 3.46 -7.80 -9.01
C LEU A 44 2.92 -7.36 -10.38
N PRO A 45 1.67 -6.84 -10.43
CA PRO A 45 1.12 -6.28 -11.66
C PRO A 45 1.93 -5.04 -12.06
N LYS A 46 2.51 -5.07 -13.27
CA LYS A 46 3.33 -3.97 -13.80
C LYS A 46 2.53 -2.68 -14.02
N LYS A 47 1.21 -2.81 -14.21
CA LYS A 47 0.27 -1.72 -14.44
C LYS A 47 -1.04 -2.04 -13.75
N VAL A 48 -1.59 -1.07 -13.05
CA VAL A 48 -2.94 -1.10 -12.49
C VAL A 48 -3.68 0.07 -13.10
N GLU A 49 -4.80 -0.20 -13.75
CA GLU A 49 -5.68 0.82 -14.31
C GLU A 49 -7.06 0.69 -13.66
N ASP A 50 -7.59 1.82 -13.19
CA ASP A 50 -8.96 1.95 -12.72
C ASP A 50 -9.62 3.07 -13.52
N ASN A 51 -10.73 2.76 -14.19
CA ASN A 51 -11.50 3.72 -15.00
C ASN A 51 -12.91 3.91 -14.43
N SER A 52 -13.06 3.84 -13.11
CA SER A 52 -14.33 3.95 -12.40
C SER A 52 -15.16 5.17 -12.82
N GLY A 53 -16.36 4.91 -13.37
CA GLY A 53 -17.29 5.94 -13.82
C GLY A 53 -16.83 6.70 -15.07
N TRP A 54 -15.67 6.37 -15.64
CA TRP A 54 -15.14 7.06 -16.81
C TRP A 54 -16.05 6.84 -18.02
N GLY A 55 -16.42 7.93 -18.70
CA GLY A 55 -17.32 7.86 -19.84
C GLY A 55 -18.78 7.61 -19.49
N GLN A 56 -19.17 7.62 -18.19
CA GLN A 56 -20.56 7.43 -17.78
C GLN A 56 -21.45 8.57 -18.29
N ARG A 57 -22.51 8.20 -19.01
CA ARG A 57 -23.45 9.12 -19.63
C ARG A 57 -24.87 8.83 -19.15
N ILE A 58 -25.70 9.85 -19.22
CA ILE A 58 -27.15 9.75 -19.01
C ILE A 58 -27.86 10.36 -20.21
N GLU A 59 -29.08 9.91 -20.46
CA GLU A 59 -29.97 10.54 -21.43
C GLU A 59 -30.25 11.98 -21.02
N VAL A 60 -30.24 12.89 -22.00
CA VAL A 60 -30.44 14.33 -21.78
C VAL A 60 -31.91 14.58 -21.42
N PRO A 61 -32.24 15.01 -20.18
CA PRO A 61 -33.62 15.34 -19.84
C PRO A 61 -34.12 16.52 -20.69
N LEU A 62 -35.40 16.47 -21.10
CA LEU A 62 -36.07 17.58 -21.74
C LEU A 62 -36.09 18.78 -20.76
N ASN A 63 -35.71 19.97 -21.23
CA ASN A 63 -35.61 21.24 -20.49
C ASN A 63 -34.38 21.42 -19.60
N LEU A 64 -33.18 21.30 -20.16
CA LEU A 64 -31.95 21.67 -19.47
C LEU A 64 -31.59 23.16 -19.66
N PRO A 65 -31.36 23.91 -18.57
CA PRO A 65 -30.84 25.27 -18.67
C PRO A 65 -29.40 25.25 -19.20
N PHE A 66 -29.01 26.32 -19.90
CA PHE A 66 -27.67 26.49 -20.51
C PHE A 66 -27.27 25.43 -21.55
N PRO A 67 -28.05 25.25 -22.63
CA PRO A 67 -27.76 24.22 -23.65
C PRO A 67 -26.40 24.43 -24.34
N ARG A 68 -25.92 25.69 -24.46
CA ARG A 68 -24.65 26.01 -25.12
C ARG A 68 -23.39 25.69 -24.28
N LEU A 69 -23.53 25.52 -22.97
CA LEU A 69 -22.40 25.19 -22.07
C LEU A 69 -22.29 23.68 -21.81
N ARG A 70 -23.19 22.88 -22.39
CA ARG A 70 -23.27 21.44 -22.16
C ARG A 70 -22.58 20.69 -23.29
N THR A 71 -21.79 19.70 -22.90
CA THR A 71 -21.29 18.67 -23.82
C THR A 71 -22.38 17.63 -24.01
N ILE A 72 -22.86 17.49 -25.25
CA ILE A 72 -23.90 16.54 -25.63
C ILE A 72 -23.39 15.70 -26.79
N PHE A 73 -23.59 14.40 -26.70
CA PHE A 73 -23.23 13.44 -27.74
C PHE A 73 -24.50 12.85 -28.34
N LYS A 74 -24.56 12.79 -29.67
CA LYS A 74 -25.62 12.05 -30.37
C LYS A 74 -25.20 10.58 -30.47
N VAL A 75 -25.96 9.70 -29.84
CA VAL A 75 -25.74 8.24 -29.86
C VAL A 75 -26.98 7.60 -30.47
N GLY A 76 -26.91 7.27 -31.77
CA GLY A 76 -28.06 6.84 -32.55
C GLY A 76 -29.12 7.94 -32.64
N GLU A 77 -30.33 7.65 -32.16
CA GLU A 77 -31.47 8.58 -32.16
C GLU A 77 -31.58 9.43 -30.89
N ARG A 78 -30.79 9.14 -29.85
CA ARG A 78 -30.87 9.81 -28.54
C ARG A 78 -29.68 10.72 -28.30
N TYR A 79 -29.89 11.69 -27.42
CA TYR A 79 -28.85 12.59 -26.94
C TYR A 79 -28.43 12.18 -25.54
N GLU A 80 -27.13 12.01 -25.35
CA GLU A 80 -26.52 11.65 -24.09
C GLU A 80 -25.58 12.74 -23.61
N ALA A 81 -25.50 12.92 -22.29
CA ALA A 81 -24.59 13.87 -21.67
C ALA A 81 -23.77 13.21 -20.57
N PRO A 82 -22.47 13.54 -20.44
CA PRO A 82 -21.63 13.14 -19.32
C PRO A 82 -22.27 13.48 -17.98
N HIS A 83 -22.24 12.55 -17.03
CA HIS A 83 -22.78 12.79 -15.70
C HIS A 83 -22.07 11.93 -14.65
N GLY A 84 -21.98 12.47 -13.44
CA GLY A 84 -21.39 11.78 -12.29
C GLY A 84 -19.90 12.06 -12.10
N ALA A 85 -19.32 11.37 -11.13
CA ALA A 85 -17.89 11.41 -10.86
C ALA A 85 -17.16 10.45 -11.80
N TRP A 86 -16.31 10.98 -12.65
CA TRP A 86 -15.44 10.22 -13.54
C TRP A 86 -14.05 10.16 -12.91
N ARG A 87 -13.52 8.95 -12.76
CA ARG A 87 -12.19 8.73 -12.20
C ARG A 87 -11.40 7.83 -13.12
N ARG A 88 -10.16 8.21 -13.39
CA ARG A 88 -9.22 7.43 -14.15
C ARG A 88 -7.87 7.46 -13.46
N PHE A 89 -7.43 6.32 -12.97
CA PHE A 89 -6.15 6.15 -12.33
C PHE A 89 -5.32 5.12 -13.08
N LYS A 90 -4.06 5.45 -13.31
CA LYS A 90 -3.07 4.55 -13.86
C LYS A 90 -1.86 4.54 -12.93
N GLY A 91 -1.72 3.46 -12.18
CA GLY A 91 -0.56 3.17 -11.36
C GLY A 91 0.43 2.31 -12.15
N LYS A 92 1.70 2.70 -12.19
CA LYS A 92 2.78 1.91 -12.75
C LYS A 92 3.95 1.90 -11.78
N ILE A 93 4.45 0.70 -11.48
CA ILE A 93 5.74 0.56 -10.80
C ILE A 93 6.80 0.56 -11.90
N GLU A 94 7.55 1.66 -12.00
CA GLU A 94 8.72 1.72 -12.86
C GLU A 94 9.77 0.76 -12.30
N GLU A 95 10.38 -0.11 -13.12
CA GLU A 95 11.40 -1.09 -12.71
C GLU A 95 11.17 -1.73 -11.32
N PRO A 96 10.22 -2.69 -11.20
CA PRO A 96 9.86 -3.29 -9.91
C PRO A 96 11.04 -3.88 -9.13
N SER A 97 12.09 -4.32 -9.82
CA SER A 97 13.31 -4.86 -9.21
C SER A 97 14.18 -3.85 -8.46
N LYS A 98 14.04 -2.54 -8.75
CA LYS A 98 14.77 -1.47 -8.07
C LYS A 98 13.89 -0.70 -7.09
N ASN A 99 12.61 -0.60 -7.41
CA ASN A 99 11.65 0.24 -6.70
C ASN A 99 10.81 -0.52 -5.67
N LEU A 100 10.94 -1.85 -5.60
CA LEU A 100 10.50 -2.66 -4.48
C LEU A 100 11.70 -2.97 -3.58
N LYS A 101 11.62 -2.65 -2.30
CA LYS A 101 12.58 -3.13 -1.30
C LYS A 101 11.80 -3.95 -0.29
N ILE A 102 12.28 -5.15 0.01
CA ILE A 102 11.66 -6.04 0.99
C ILE A 102 12.73 -6.37 2.02
N VAL A 103 12.38 -6.21 3.29
CA VAL A 103 13.26 -6.50 4.42
C VAL A 103 12.47 -7.33 5.42
N VAL A 104 12.97 -8.52 5.71
CA VAL A 104 12.44 -9.35 6.79
C VAL A 104 13.04 -8.88 8.10
N LYS A 105 12.18 -8.40 9.01
CA LYS A 105 12.60 -7.85 10.31
C LYS A 105 12.67 -8.93 11.38
N ASP A 106 11.74 -9.88 11.36
CA ASP A 106 11.64 -10.91 12.39
C ASP A 106 11.06 -12.19 11.79
N PHE A 107 11.60 -13.33 12.22
CA PHE A 107 11.09 -14.65 11.89
C PHE A 107 11.13 -15.49 13.16
N LYS A 108 9.96 -15.91 13.64
CA LYS A 108 9.83 -16.68 14.88
C LYS A 108 8.87 -17.83 14.71
N GLN A 109 9.24 -18.98 15.25
CA GLN A 109 8.28 -20.06 15.41
C GLN A 109 7.35 -19.73 16.58
N LEU A 110 6.03 -19.75 16.34
CA LEU A 110 5.03 -19.59 17.39
C LEU A 110 4.64 -20.96 17.95
N ASN A 111 4.38 -21.91 17.06
CA ASN A 111 3.97 -23.28 17.36
C ASN A 111 4.76 -24.27 16.48
N PRO A 112 4.76 -25.58 16.78
CA PRO A 112 5.42 -26.59 15.94
C PRO A 112 5.05 -26.50 14.46
N THR A 113 3.82 -26.06 14.17
CA THR A 113 3.25 -25.95 12.83
C THR A 113 3.02 -24.50 12.37
N THR A 114 3.43 -23.49 13.13
CA THR A 114 3.11 -22.08 12.82
C THR A 114 4.30 -21.16 13.02
N TYR A 115 4.60 -20.37 11.99
CA TYR A 115 5.68 -19.37 12.00
C TYR A 115 5.10 -17.97 11.85
N ARG A 116 5.66 -17.01 12.59
CA ARG A 116 5.40 -15.58 12.42
C ARG A 116 6.54 -14.97 11.63
N VAL A 117 6.19 -14.24 10.59
CA VAL A 117 7.11 -13.52 9.72
C VAL A 117 6.70 -12.04 9.71
N VAL A 118 7.64 -11.15 10.04
CA VAL A 118 7.45 -9.70 9.97
C VAL A 118 8.27 -9.17 8.80
N VAL A 119 7.58 -8.56 7.84
CA VAL A 119 8.16 -8.09 6.58
C VAL A 119 7.80 -6.62 6.40
N ASP A 120 8.82 -5.81 6.13
CA ASP A 120 8.64 -4.44 5.66
C ASP A 120 8.88 -4.40 4.16
N ALA A 121 7.98 -3.75 3.43
CA ALA A 121 8.08 -3.56 1.99
C ALA A 121 7.94 -2.07 1.64
N ASP A 122 8.93 -1.52 0.95
CA ASP A 122 8.87 -0.17 0.39
C ASP A 122 8.66 -0.26 -1.11
N VAL A 123 7.67 0.48 -1.62
CA VAL A 123 7.35 0.58 -3.04
C VAL A 123 7.32 2.03 -3.48
N THR A 124 8.04 2.31 -4.56
CA THR A 124 7.90 3.55 -5.33
C THR A 124 7.08 3.29 -6.59
N ALA A 125 5.96 4.00 -6.75
CA ALA A 125 5.08 3.89 -7.91
C ALA A 125 4.78 5.26 -8.51
N ALA A 126 4.76 5.33 -9.84
CA ALA A 126 4.26 6.49 -10.57
C ALA A 126 2.75 6.33 -10.79
N ILE A 127 1.99 7.35 -10.40
CA ILE A 127 0.53 7.37 -10.52
C ILE A 127 0.12 8.55 -11.39
N HIS A 128 -0.68 8.28 -12.40
CA HIS A 128 -1.39 9.30 -13.17
C HIS A 128 -2.87 9.19 -12.82
N GLY A 129 -3.42 10.27 -12.25
CA GLY A 129 -4.81 10.36 -11.85
C GLY A 129 -5.51 11.49 -12.59
N GLU A 130 -6.67 11.19 -13.14
CA GLU A 130 -7.63 12.14 -13.69
C GLU A 130 -8.94 11.99 -12.90
N TRP A 131 -9.46 13.10 -12.42
CA TRP A 131 -10.74 13.19 -11.74
C TRP A 131 -11.58 14.29 -12.36
N GLN A 132 -12.83 13.97 -12.70
CA GLN A 132 -13.76 14.94 -13.26
C GLN A 132 -15.13 14.76 -12.60
N GLN A 133 -15.81 15.86 -12.30
CA GLN A 133 -17.19 15.86 -11.84
C GLN A 133 -18.07 16.48 -12.92
N TRP A 134 -18.96 15.66 -13.48
CA TRP A 134 -19.90 16.07 -14.51
C TRP A 134 -21.32 16.17 -13.95
N GLN A 135 -22.05 17.18 -14.40
CA GLN A 135 -23.47 17.34 -14.11
C GLN A 135 -24.25 17.62 -15.39
N LYS A 136 -24.79 16.55 -15.98
CA LYS A 136 -25.70 16.60 -17.13
C LYS A 136 -25.04 17.34 -18.32
N GLY A 137 -23.77 17.04 -18.58
CA GLY A 137 -22.97 17.62 -19.66
C GLY A 137 -22.19 18.87 -19.29
N ILE A 138 -22.33 19.40 -18.07
CA ILE A 138 -21.47 20.48 -17.57
C ILE A 138 -20.34 19.87 -16.76
N LEU A 139 -19.09 20.18 -17.12
CA LEU A 139 -17.93 19.88 -16.28
C LEU A 139 -17.92 20.90 -15.14
N LEU A 140 -18.20 20.45 -13.91
CA LEU A 140 -18.19 21.32 -12.74
C LEU A 140 -16.77 21.59 -12.27
N ILE A 141 -15.97 20.53 -12.23
CA ILE A 141 -14.58 20.58 -11.79
C ILE A 141 -13.82 19.38 -12.38
N GLY A 142 -12.56 19.60 -12.73
CA GLY A 142 -11.65 18.56 -13.19
C GLY A 142 -10.27 18.80 -12.61
N ALA A 143 -9.58 17.72 -12.28
CA ALA A 143 -8.19 17.72 -11.85
C ALA A 143 -7.47 16.57 -12.54
N GLU A 144 -6.25 16.86 -13.00
CA GLU A 144 -5.33 15.87 -13.50
C GLU A 144 -4.00 16.05 -12.77
N GLY A 145 -3.37 14.94 -12.42
CA GLY A 145 -2.09 14.96 -11.73
C GLY A 145 -1.29 13.71 -12.05
N ILE A 146 0.00 13.91 -12.30
CA ILE A 146 1.00 12.84 -12.32
C ILE A 146 1.77 12.97 -11.01
N ALA A 147 1.99 11.87 -10.31
CA ALA A 147 2.76 11.90 -9.07
C ALA A 147 3.57 10.64 -8.85
N ASP A 148 4.73 10.79 -8.22
CA ASP A 148 5.49 9.68 -7.66
C ASP A 148 5.08 9.48 -6.21
N VAL A 149 4.73 8.24 -5.89
CA VAL A 149 4.24 7.83 -4.58
C VAL A 149 5.19 6.82 -3.98
N ASN A 150 5.58 7.08 -2.72
CA ASN A 150 6.32 6.12 -1.91
C ASN A 150 5.39 5.57 -0.82
N VAL A 151 5.19 4.26 -0.83
CA VAL A 151 4.39 3.54 0.16
C VAL A 151 5.27 2.53 0.88
N THR A 152 5.20 2.52 2.21
CA THR A 152 5.80 1.51 3.05
C THR A 152 4.69 0.64 3.63
N ALA A 153 4.81 -0.67 3.51
CA ALA A 153 3.91 -1.64 4.11
C ALA A 153 4.67 -2.44 5.17
N ALA A 154 4.16 -2.44 6.40
CA ALA A 154 4.59 -3.35 7.45
C ALA A 154 3.58 -4.50 7.53
N VAL A 155 4.02 -5.72 7.21
CA VAL A 155 3.18 -6.90 7.10
C VAL A 155 3.60 -7.92 8.14
N VAL A 156 2.66 -8.39 8.94
CA VAL A 156 2.84 -9.54 9.84
C VAL A 156 2.06 -10.70 9.27
N CYS A 157 2.78 -11.73 8.84
CA CYS A 157 2.21 -12.96 8.32
C CYS A 157 2.40 -14.09 9.32
N GLU A 158 1.35 -14.87 9.53
CA GLU A 158 1.41 -16.17 10.20
C GLU A 158 1.34 -17.24 9.11
N VAL A 159 2.33 -18.14 9.09
CA VAL A 159 2.44 -19.20 8.10
C VAL A 159 2.25 -20.53 8.82
N GLY A 160 1.09 -21.15 8.60
CA GLY A 160 0.85 -22.54 8.96
C GLY A 160 1.63 -23.46 8.02
N VAL A 161 2.27 -24.49 8.55
CA VAL A 161 2.98 -25.50 7.78
C VAL A 161 2.38 -26.86 8.11
N SER A 162 1.84 -27.53 7.10
CA SER A 162 1.37 -28.91 7.21
C SER A 162 1.99 -29.75 6.10
N LEU A 163 2.35 -30.99 6.41
CA LEU A 163 2.87 -31.94 5.43
C LEU A 163 1.71 -32.85 5.02
N ASP A 164 1.37 -32.84 3.73
CA ASP A 164 0.43 -33.83 3.20
C ASP A 164 1.20 -35.08 2.79
N LEU A 165 1.21 -36.07 3.68
CA LEU A 165 1.88 -37.35 3.48
C LEU A 165 1.12 -38.27 2.51
N LYS A 166 -0.04 -37.86 1.97
CA LYS A 166 -0.89 -38.69 1.12
C LYS A 166 -0.43 -38.72 -0.35
N VAL A 167 0.38 -37.76 -0.78
CA VAL A 167 0.95 -37.69 -2.14
C VAL A 167 2.45 -37.88 -2.01
N PHE A 168 3.04 -38.74 -2.84
CA PHE A 168 4.49 -38.97 -2.86
C PHE A 168 5.08 -38.33 -4.13
N PRO A 169 6.04 -37.40 -4.03
CA PRO A 169 6.72 -36.92 -2.81
C PRO A 169 5.82 -36.05 -1.91
N PRO A 170 6.04 -36.07 -0.57
CA PRO A 170 5.18 -35.35 0.39
C PRO A 170 5.14 -33.85 0.08
N GLU A 171 3.92 -33.34 -0.07
CA GLU A 171 3.69 -31.93 -0.40
C GLU A 171 3.70 -31.08 0.86
N LEU A 172 4.50 -30.01 0.84
CA LEU A 172 4.52 -29.01 1.91
C LEU A 172 3.37 -28.02 1.68
N LYS A 173 2.30 -28.16 2.44
CA LYS A 173 1.17 -27.22 2.43
C LYS A 173 1.49 -26.03 3.34
N LEU A 174 1.66 -24.87 2.72
CA LEU A 174 1.81 -23.59 3.40
C LEU A 174 0.45 -22.90 3.46
N GLU A 175 0.05 -22.46 4.65
CA GLU A 175 -1.15 -21.67 4.89
C GLU A 175 -0.75 -20.29 5.43
N PRO A 176 -0.24 -19.39 4.57
CA PRO A 176 0.05 -18.01 4.93
C PRO A 176 -1.25 -17.22 5.15
N LYS A 177 -1.33 -16.55 6.29
CA LYS A 177 -2.40 -15.64 6.69
C LYS A 177 -1.80 -14.31 7.12
N VAL A 178 -2.30 -13.21 6.59
CA VAL A 178 -1.90 -11.87 7.03
C VAL A 178 -2.60 -11.55 8.34
N ALA A 179 -1.86 -11.63 9.45
CA ALA A 179 -2.34 -11.32 10.79
C ALA A 179 -2.50 -9.81 10.97
N GLU A 180 -1.51 -9.02 10.53
CA GLU A 180 -1.52 -7.56 10.61
C GLU A 180 -0.95 -6.95 9.32
N LEU A 181 -1.50 -5.80 8.94
CA LEU A 181 -1.05 -5.01 7.81
C LEU A 181 -1.14 -3.54 8.20
N GLY A 182 -0.01 -2.86 8.22
CA GLY A 182 0.07 -1.41 8.36
C GLY A 182 0.59 -0.79 7.07
N LEU A 183 -0.11 0.21 6.54
CA LEU A 183 0.27 0.93 5.33
C LEU A 183 0.58 2.38 5.67
N ASN A 184 1.81 2.77 5.37
CA ASN A 184 2.29 4.12 5.58
C ASN A 184 2.56 4.78 4.25
N PHE A 185 1.93 5.93 4.06
CA PHE A 185 2.20 6.78 2.91
C PHE A 185 3.35 7.73 3.25
N VAL A 186 4.50 7.50 2.60
CA VAL A 186 5.76 8.17 2.91
C VAL A 186 5.82 9.53 2.22
N ASP A 187 5.56 9.58 0.91
CA ASP A 187 5.70 10.80 0.15
C ASP A 187 4.89 10.85 -1.15
N PHE A 188 4.60 12.08 -1.58
CA PHE A 188 3.87 12.41 -2.81
C PHE A 188 4.59 13.54 -3.54
N LYS A 189 5.06 13.26 -4.77
CA LYS A 189 5.72 14.26 -5.61
C LYS A 189 4.92 14.45 -6.88
N VAL A 190 4.17 15.55 -6.97
CA VAL A 190 3.43 15.92 -8.19
C VAL A 190 4.42 16.35 -9.28
N ARG A 191 4.35 15.71 -10.44
CA ARG A 191 5.06 16.10 -11.66
C ARG A 191 4.15 17.05 -12.45
N GLY A 192 4.55 18.31 -12.58
CA GLY A 192 3.91 19.30 -13.45
C GLY A 192 3.06 20.33 -12.72
N GLY A 193 3.55 21.57 -12.69
CA GLY A 193 2.83 22.74 -12.20
C GLY A 193 3.79 23.90 -11.88
N PRO A 194 3.86 24.97 -12.71
CA PRO A 194 4.76 26.11 -12.47
C PRO A 194 4.38 26.98 -11.25
N TYR A 195 3.23 26.74 -10.61
CA TYR A 195 2.60 27.69 -9.66
C TYR A 195 2.46 27.21 -8.21
N ILE A 196 3.05 26.08 -7.83
CA ILE A 196 3.00 25.58 -6.45
C ILE A 196 4.37 25.78 -5.80
N LYS A 197 4.74 27.04 -5.55
CA LYS A 197 5.98 27.41 -4.83
C LYS A 197 5.65 28.44 -3.75
N GLY A 198 6.34 28.36 -2.61
CA GLY A 198 6.09 29.18 -1.42
C GLY A 198 5.11 28.51 -0.44
N ASP A 199 4.83 29.17 0.68
CA ASP A 199 4.08 28.63 1.83
C ASP A 199 2.73 27.99 1.45
N PHE A 200 2.02 28.56 0.47
CA PHE A 200 0.76 28.01 -0.03
C PHE A 200 0.93 26.63 -0.67
N GLY A 201 2.02 26.44 -1.43
CA GLY A 201 2.29 25.17 -2.08
C GLY A 201 2.71 24.07 -1.11
N ASP A 202 3.47 24.43 -0.08
CA ASP A 202 3.84 23.51 0.99
C ASP A 202 2.62 23.08 1.82
N ASN A 203 1.72 24.02 2.13
CA ASN A 203 0.47 23.72 2.84
C ASN A 203 -0.43 22.78 2.01
N LEU A 204 -0.66 23.08 0.73
CA LEU A 204 -1.46 22.23 -0.15
C LEU A 204 -0.87 20.82 -0.28
N ARG A 205 0.46 20.71 -0.38
CA ARG A 205 1.14 19.41 -0.43
C ARG A 205 0.96 18.64 0.88
N ASN A 206 1.08 19.29 2.03
CA ASN A 206 0.88 18.66 3.33
C ASN A 206 -0.58 18.20 3.52
N ASP A 207 -1.55 19.03 3.12
CA ASP A 207 -2.97 18.68 3.18
C ASP A 207 -3.29 17.48 2.27
N LEU A 208 -2.77 17.46 1.04
CA LEU A 208 -2.91 16.33 0.13
C LEU A 208 -2.25 15.07 0.69
N LYS A 209 -1.08 15.20 1.31
CA LYS A 209 -0.37 14.09 1.93
C LYS A 209 -1.17 13.51 3.10
N ASP A 210 -1.77 14.35 3.93
CA ASP A 210 -2.58 13.91 5.06
C ASP A 210 -3.92 13.32 4.63
N ALA A 211 -4.56 13.89 3.59
CA ALA A 211 -5.74 13.30 2.97
C ALA A 211 -5.43 11.92 2.37
N ALA A 212 -4.32 11.80 1.62
CA ALA A 212 -3.87 10.53 1.05
C ALA A 212 -3.54 9.50 2.14
N ARG A 213 -2.86 9.90 3.22
CA ARG A 213 -2.61 9.04 4.39
C ARG A 213 -3.90 8.53 5.02
N LYS A 214 -4.85 9.42 5.29
CA LYS A 214 -6.15 9.06 5.88
C LYS A 214 -6.91 8.09 4.97
N MET A 215 -6.90 8.33 3.66
CA MET A 215 -7.53 7.46 2.68
C MET A 215 -6.83 6.09 2.57
N LEU A 216 -5.50 6.05 2.63
CA LEU A 216 -4.76 4.78 2.61
C LEU A 216 -5.08 3.96 3.87
N LYS A 217 -5.09 4.61 5.04
CA LYS A 217 -5.46 3.96 6.31
C LYS A 217 -6.88 3.43 6.32
N SER A 218 -7.84 4.16 5.74
CA SER A 218 -9.23 3.67 5.66
C SER A 218 -9.38 2.45 4.75
N GLN A 219 -8.46 2.27 3.79
CA GLN A 219 -8.44 1.12 2.87
C GLN A 219 -7.62 -0.07 3.40
N GLU A 220 -6.85 0.08 4.48
CA GLU A 220 -6.05 -1.01 5.07
C GLU A 220 -6.85 -2.31 5.30
N PRO A 221 -8.08 -2.28 5.86
CA PRO A 221 -8.86 -3.51 6.06
C PRO A 221 -9.22 -4.20 4.75
N ALA A 222 -9.59 -3.43 3.72
CA ALA A 222 -9.93 -3.97 2.40
C ALA A 222 -8.71 -4.57 1.72
N ILE A 223 -7.54 -3.90 1.81
CA ILE A 223 -6.28 -4.40 1.26
C ILE A 223 -5.84 -5.67 1.99
N LYS A 224 -6.04 -5.76 3.31
CA LYS A 224 -5.78 -6.99 4.08
C LYS A 224 -6.65 -8.16 3.61
N VAL A 225 -7.92 -7.93 3.32
CA VAL A 225 -8.81 -8.96 2.76
C VAL A 225 -8.32 -9.39 1.38
N TYR A 226 -8.00 -8.45 0.51
CA TYR A 226 -7.47 -8.73 -0.82
C TYR A 226 -6.15 -9.50 -0.77
N ALA A 227 -5.22 -9.15 0.13
CA ALA A 227 -3.96 -9.85 0.31
C ALA A 227 -4.18 -11.31 0.72
N ASN A 228 -5.08 -11.58 1.67
CA ASN A 228 -5.43 -12.94 2.06
C ASN A 228 -6.10 -13.74 0.91
N GLN A 229 -6.93 -13.08 0.11
CA GLN A 229 -7.55 -13.70 -1.08
C GLN A 229 -6.50 -14.04 -2.13
N ALA A 230 -5.57 -13.12 -2.43
CA ALA A 230 -4.47 -13.33 -3.37
C ALA A 230 -3.53 -14.45 -2.92
N LEU A 231 -3.23 -14.54 -1.62
CA LEU A 231 -2.49 -15.67 -1.04
C LEU A 231 -3.25 -16.97 -1.25
N THR A 232 -4.54 -17.02 -0.90
CA THR A 232 -5.38 -18.21 -1.08
C THR A 232 -5.44 -18.66 -2.53
N GLN A 233 -5.55 -17.72 -3.48
CA GLN A 233 -5.58 -18.01 -4.90
C GLN A 233 -4.22 -18.51 -5.41
N SER A 234 -3.12 -17.88 -4.98
CA SER A 234 -1.76 -18.28 -5.38
C SER A 234 -1.40 -19.69 -4.89
N LEU A 235 -1.90 -20.08 -3.70
CA LEU A 235 -1.76 -21.43 -3.16
C LEU A 235 -2.59 -22.44 -3.95
N LYS A 236 -3.84 -22.08 -4.31
CA LYS A 236 -4.73 -22.94 -5.12
C LYS A 236 -4.19 -23.18 -6.54
N GLU A 237 -3.52 -22.19 -7.12
CA GLU A 237 -2.96 -22.27 -8.47
C GLU A 237 -1.62 -23.03 -8.54
N GLY A 238 -1.09 -23.56 -7.43
CA GLY A 238 0.20 -24.28 -7.39
C GLY A 238 1.42 -23.38 -7.67
N LYS A 239 1.22 -22.08 -7.90
CA LYS A 239 2.30 -21.10 -8.12
C LYS A 239 3.06 -20.74 -6.84
N GLY A 240 2.66 -21.33 -5.73
CA GLY A 240 3.35 -21.28 -4.44
C GLY A 240 4.33 -22.42 -4.19
N ASP A 241 4.64 -23.25 -5.20
CA ASP A 241 5.60 -24.37 -5.11
C ASP A 241 7.03 -23.86 -4.87
N ILE A 242 7.30 -23.47 -3.64
CA ILE A 242 8.66 -23.30 -3.16
C ILE A 242 9.11 -24.68 -2.72
N SER A 243 10.19 -25.18 -3.32
CA SER A 243 10.80 -26.40 -2.80
C SER A 243 11.14 -26.21 -1.32
N ALA A 244 10.73 -27.15 -0.47
CA ALA A 244 11.03 -27.11 0.97
C ALA A 244 12.55 -26.91 1.22
N ALA A 245 13.40 -27.43 0.33
CA ALA A 245 14.84 -27.24 0.34
C ALA A 245 15.29 -25.78 0.17
N ALA A 246 14.63 -24.99 -0.68
CA ALA A 246 14.97 -23.57 -0.88
C ALA A 246 14.56 -22.70 0.34
N ILE A 247 13.43 -23.02 0.98
CA ILE A 247 13.02 -22.37 2.23
C ILE A 247 14.02 -22.74 3.33
N LEU A 248 14.28 -24.03 3.53
CA LEU A 248 15.19 -24.51 4.59
C LEU A 248 16.61 -23.95 4.45
N LYS A 249 17.09 -23.73 3.22
CA LYS A 249 18.40 -23.13 2.97
C LYS A 249 18.44 -21.62 3.21
N ALA A 250 17.30 -20.92 3.03
CA ALA A 250 17.20 -19.48 3.22
C ALA A 250 16.77 -19.09 4.65
N LEU A 251 16.19 -20.02 5.41
CA LEU A 251 15.89 -19.82 6.82
C LEU A 251 17.20 -19.75 7.62
N PRO A 252 17.34 -18.78 8.55
CA PRO A 252 18.47 -18.76 9.45
C PRO A 252 18.45 -20.01 10.34
N ALA A 253 19.63 -20.53 10.67
CA ALA A 253 19.75 -21.72 11.51
C ALA A 253 19.00 -21.52 12.84
N PRO A 254 18.18 -22.49 13.26
CA PRO A 254 17.55 -22.44 14.58
C PRO A 254 18.66 -22.40 15.64
N LYS A 255 18.51 -21.53 16.64
CA LYS A 255 19.32 -21.57 17.86
C LYS A 255 18.77 -22.61 18.81
#